data_AF-A0A962IVC3-F1
#
_entry.id   AF-A0A962IVC3-F1
#
_cell.length_a   1.000
_cell.length_b   1.000
_cell.length_c   1.000
_cell.angle_alpha   90.00
_cell.angle_beta   90.00
_cell.angle_gamma   90.00
#
_symmetry.space_group_name_H-M   'P 1'
#
loop_
_entity.id
_entity.type
_entity.pdbx_description
1 polymer ?
#
loop_
_entity_poly.entity_id
_entity_poly.type
_entity_poly.pdbx_seq_one_letter_code
_entity_poly.pdbx_strand_id
1 'polypeptide(L)'
;MSVYLYRSEGPFPTLDPVIGLGQVAGLPFEKLNDSHFNLGFTIDRVWVKVRITNLSHASQSRMLETGQRYMRPLIVYEQRRPGNMTRLLYNDQFQSFSERPVDFRDLTLPLDFAPGETKTLFLYVGSGGELALNLTLSTPMEVINRNFLELARATFFLGTIFVLMLLSLFKFNTYRDPVYLIYSAHLIAVSLYFVHLDGFTFQFLWPDSPRFNAVCSRLLAHINNLMLLALAYRLFNLRTLEGYFRYVMTGSLIVSGICVLLILIINPQFSMQISVLNAGILGFSMMMLSFFTWLRNIPGAVYLMVSWFGACMVMSWVGLGIMGVISETHFSIAPLKFAGISHALLTYIALTTHSGKDPGRQYNWAADSKGRPLALEGNYGDRESTW
;
A
#
# COMPACT_ATOMS: atom_id res chain seq x y z
N MET A 1 -22.17 3.43 20.75
CA MET A 1 -21.60 4.57 19.99
C MET A 1 -22.49 4.85 18.80
N SER A 2 -22.73 6.11 18.46
CA SER A 2 -23.51 6.49 17.27
C SER A 2 -22.69 7.42 16.39
N VAL A 3 -22.65 7.13 15.10
CA VAL A 3 -21.86 7.85 14.10
C VAL A 3 -22.80 8.52 13.11
N TYR A 4 -22.49 9.77 12.78
CA TYR A 4 -23.24 10.56 11.82
C TYR A 4 -22.28 11.24 10.85
N LEU A 5 -22.71 11.41 9.61
CA LEU A 5 -21.90 11.88 8.49
C LEU A 5 -22.51 13.15 7.90
N TYR A 6 -21.67 14.13 7.59
CA TYR A 6 -22.03 15.26 6.76
C TYR A 6 -21.00 15.41 5.64
N ARG A 7 -21.49 15.54 4.41
CA ARG A 7 -20.67 15.76 3.21
C ARG A 7 -20.95 17.16 2.68
N SER A 8 -19.88 17.90 2.41
CA SER A 8 -19.98 19.19 1.72
C SER A 8 -19.79 18.97 0.22
N GLU A 9 -20.85 19.11 -0.58
CA GLU A 9 -20.74 19.14 -2.04
C GLU A 9 -20.30 20.56 -2.47
N GLY A 10 -19.15 20.67 -3.14
CA GLY A 10 -18.64 21.94 -3.68
C GLY A 10 -17.65 22.70 -2.79
N PRO A 11 -17.01 23.76 -3.32
CA PRO A 11 -15.93 24.49 -2.66
C PRO A 11 -16.53 25.44 -1.61
N PHE A 12 -17.08 24.91 -0.52
CA PHE A 12 -17.28 25.73 0.65
C PHE A 12 -15.92 26.32 1.06
N PRO A 13 -15.89 27.61 1.45
CA PRO A 13 -14.64 28.29 1.74
C PRO A 13 -13.91 27.48 2.78
N THR A 14 -12.59 27.44 2.65
CA THR A 14 -11.65 27.00 3.68
C THR A 14 -12.21 27.32 5.07
N LEU A 15 -12.92 26.37 5.67
CA LEU A 15 -13.15 26.36 7.10
C LEU A 15 -11.77 26.07 7.66
N ASP A 16 -11.00 27.15 7.79
CA ASP A 16 -9.94 27.24 8.75
C ASP A 16 -10.48 26.61 10.04
N PRO A 17 -9.69 25.80 10.76
CA PRO A 17 -10.10 25.16 12.02
C PRO A 17 -10.58 26.13 13.13
N VAL A 18 -10.65 27.44 12.86
CA VAL A 18 -10.83 28.52 13.83
C VAL A 18 -12.18 29.26 13.71
N ILE A 19 -12.96 29.16 12.62
CA ILE A 19 -14.28 29.85 12.52
C ILE A 19 -15.29 28.95 11.78
N GLY A 20 -16.48 28.59 12.26
CA GLY A 20 -17.06 28.66 13.60
C GLY A 20 -17.59 27.29 13.99
N LEU A 21 -16.92 26.65 14.95
CA LEU A 21 -17.26 25.32 15.49
C LEU A 21 -18.74 25.22 15.94
N GLY A 22 -19.34 26.34 16.36
CA GLY A 22 -20.78 26.43 16.64
C GLY A 22 -21.71 26.15 15.45
N GLN A 23 -21.30 26.50 14.23
CA GLN A 23 -22.07 26.24 13.00
C GLN A 23 -21.98 24.76 12.58
N VAL A 24 -20.82 24.12 12.81
CA VAL A 24 -20.62 22.69 12.52
C VAL A 24 -21.62 21.83 13.28
N ALA A 25 -21.92 22.17 14.55
CA ALA A 25 -22.89 21.43 15.35
C ALA A 25 -24.32 21.47 14.78
N GLY A 26 -24.65 22.48 13.97
CA GLY A 26 -25.96 22.68 13.34
C GLY A 26 -26.08 22.08 11.94
N LEU A 27 -25.04 21.44 11.41
CA LEU A 27 -25.08 20.81 10.09
C LEU A 27 -26.05 19.60 10.08
N PRO A 28 -26.70 19.32 8.92
CA PRO A 28 -27.62 18.19 8.79
C PRO A 28 -26.85 16.87 8.68
N PHE A 29 -26.45 16.32 9.83
CA PHE A 29 -25.76 15.04 9.88
C PHE A 29 -26.72 13.86 9.67
N GLU A 30 -26.38 12.99 8.73
CA GLU A 30 -27.08 11.73 8.48
C GLU A 30 -26.54 10.62 9.37
N LYS A 31 -27.42 9.86 10.02
CA LYS A 31 -27.00 8.74 10.87
C LYS A 31 -26.50 7.59 10.01
N LEU A 32 -25.31 7.09 10.31
CA LEU A 32 -24.78 5.88 9.68
C LEU A 32 -25.22 4.63 10.45
N ASN A 33 -25.49 3.55 9.72
CA ASN A 33 -25.82 2.23 10.29
C ASN A 33 -24.59 1.51 10.84
N ASP A 34 -23.41 1.82 10.29
CA ASP A 34 -22.14 1.23 10.68
C ASP A 34 -21.14 2.33 11.06
N SER A 35 -20.25 2.03 12.02
CA SER A 35 -19.10 2.86 12.38
C SER A 35 -17.93 2.72 11.41
N HIS A 36 -18.00 1.73 10.52
CA HIS A 36 -17.14 1.57 9.35
C HIS A 36 -17.81 2.18 8.13
N PHE A 37 -17.12 3.08 7.45
CA PHE A 37 -17.61 3.57 6.16
C PHE A 37 -16.45 3.90 5.22
N ASN A 38 -16.59 3.47 3.98
CA ASN A 38 -15.71 3.83 2.88
C ASN A 38 -16.50 4.64 1.85
N LEU A 39 -16.04 5.86 1.58
CA LEU A 39 -16.59 6.74 0.57
C LEU A 39 -15.84 6.64 -0.77
N GLY A 40 -14.92 5.67 -0.87
CA GLY A 40 -14.00 5.53 -1.98
C GLY A 40 -13.13 6.76 -2.14
N PHE A 41 -12.67 7.00 -3.37
CA PHE A 41 -11.93 8.20 -3.71
C PHE A 41 -12.86 9.40 -3.83
N THR A 42 -12.71 10.37 -2.92
CA THR A 42 -13.49 11.62 -2.97
C THR A 42 -12.60 12.87 -2.81
N ILE A 43 -13.04 13.94 -3.48
CA ILE A 43 -12.52 15.31 -3.30
C ILE A 43 -13.31 16.09 -2.23
N ASP A 44 -14.35 15.48 -1.66
CA ASP A 44 -15.22 16.09 -0.66
C ASP A 44 -14.50 16.19 0.69
N ARG A 45 -14.80 17.26 1.41
CA ARG A 45 -14.43 17.42 2.81
C ARG A 45 -15.56 16.86 3.66
N VAL A 46 -15.20 16.04 4.64
CA VAL A 46 -16.18 15.27 5.40
C VAL A 46 -16.08 15.60 6.88
N TRP A 47 -17.24 15.88 7.47
CA TRP A 47 -17.41 16.00 8.90
C TRP A 47 -18.11 14.77 9.43
N VAL A 48 -17.56 14.21 10.50
CA VAL A 48 -18.11 13.04 11.17
C VAL A 48 -18.42 13.43 12.60
N LYS A 49 -19.68 13.27 13.00
CA LYS A 49 -20.12 13.48 14.37
C LYS A 49 -20.23 12.13 15.06
N VAL A 50 -19.56 11.99 16.19
CA VAL A 50 -19.57 10.76 16.98
C VAL A 50 -20.10 11.07 18.37
N ARG A 51 -21.15 10.35 18.77
CA ARG A 51 -21.71 10.44 20.12
C ARG A 51 -21.41 9.15 20.89
N ILE A 52 -20.72 9.29 22.00
CA ILE A 52 -20.31 8.19 22.87
C ILE A 52 -20.86 8.44 24.26
N THR A 53 -21.59 7.48 24.79
CA THR A 53 -22.17 7.55 26.15
C THR A 53 -21.66 6.39 26.97
N ASN A 54 -21.13 6.67 28.16
CA ASN A 54 -20.83 5.64 29.15
C ASN A 54 -22.12 5.26 29.86
N LEU A 55 -22.69 4.12 29.50
CA LEU A 55 -23.91 3.58 30.12
C LEU A 55 -23.64 2.87 31.45
N SER A 56 -22.37 2.72 31.85
CA SER A 56 -22.03 2.04 33.11
C SER A 56 -22.05 3.00 34.30
N HIS A 57 -22.17 2.43 35.49
CA HIS A 57 -22.09 3.15 36.76
C HIS A 57 -20.66 3.42 37.21
N ALA A 58 -19.65 3.01 36.45
CA ALA A 58 -18.24 3.20 36.76
C ALA A 58 -17.59 4.14 35.74
N SER A 59 -16.53 4.82 36.16
CA SER A 59 -15.67 5.56 35.22
C SER A 59 -15.02 4.59 34.24
N GLN A 60 -14.91 4.99 32.97
CA GLN A 60 -14.35 4.16 31.91
C GLN A 60 -13.29 4.91 31.14
N SER A 61 -12.11 4.31 30.99
CA SER A 61 -11.13 4.74 29.99
C SER A 61 -11.32 3.93 28.72
N ARG A 62 -11.39 4.62 27.58
CA ARG A 62 -11.56 4.03 26.26
C ARG A 62 -10.60 4.67 25.27
N MET A 63 -10.30 3.94 24.21
CA MET A 63 -9.51 4.40 23.10
C MET A 63 -10.37 4.39 21.85
N LEU A 64 -10.50 5.55 21.22
CA LEU A 64 -11.14 5.70 19.91
C LEU A 64 -10.06 5.56 18.83
N GLU A 65 -10.03 4.41 18.17
CA GLU A 65 -9.21 4.18 16.98
C GLU A 65 -9.94 4.73 15.76
N THR A 66 -9.21 5.42 14.88
CA THR A 66 -9.79 6.01 13.66
C THR A 66 -9.58 5.15 12.41
N GLY A 67 -8.74 4.11 12.52
CA GLY A 67 -8.27 3.29 11.39
C GLY A 67 -7.32 4.03 10.45
N GLN A 68 -7.00 5.30 10.73
CA GLN A 68 -6.15 6.14 9.92
C GLN A 68 -4.72 6.11 10.46
N ARG A 69 -3.78 5.78 9.57
CA ARG A 69 -2.34 5.71 9.91
C ARG A 69 -1.56 6.90 9.39
N TYR A 70 -1.99 7.48 8.27
CA TYR A 70 -1.32 8.57 7.57
C TYR A 70 -2.24 9.27 6.56
N MET A 71 -1.74 10.37 5.99
CA MET A 71 -2.14 11.02 4.73
C MET A 71 -3.24 12.08 4.72
N ARG A 72 -3.85 12.46 5.84
CA ARG A 72 -4.85 13.55 5.83
C ARG A 72 -4.77 14.49 7.01
N PRO A 73 -5.18 15.76 6.82
CA PRO A 73 -5.64 16.58 7.92
C PRO A 73 -6.80 15.83 8.59
N LEU A 74 -6.51 15.22 9.74
CA LEU A 74 -7.49 14.69 10.65
C LEU A 74 -7.47 15.58 11.88
N ILE A 75 -8.56 16.30 12.08
CA ILE A 75 -8.72 17.19 13.22
C ILE A 75 -9.90 16.69 14.01
N VAL A 76 -9.70 16.48 15.32
CA VAL A 76 -10.77 16.01 16.19
C VAL A 76 -11.04 17.04 17.26
N TYR A 77 -12.31 17.42 17.38
CA TYR A 77 -12.81 18.33 18.38
C TYR A 77 -13.74 17.59 19.34
N GLU A 78 -13.64 17.88 20.63
CA GLU A 78 -14.61 17.48 21.64
C GLU A 78 -15.50 18.67 21.99
N GLN A 79 -16.81 18.47 21.92
CA GLN A 79 -17.78 19.44 22.40
C GLN A 79 -18.13 19.12 23.86
N ARG A 80 -17.60 19.92 24.80
CA ARG A 80 -17.93 19.80 26.23
C ARG A 80 -19.18 20.60 26.62
N ARG A 81 -19.42 21.72 25.95
CA ARG A 81 -20.63 22.55 26.10
C ARG A 81 -21.08 23.05 24.71
N PRO A 82 -22.37 23.36 24.50
CA PRO A 82 -22.84 23.99 23.27
C PRO A 82 -21.99 25.24 22.96
N GLY A 83 -21.44 25.32 21.75
CA GLY A 83 -20.56 26.42 21.33
C GLY A 83 -19.10 26.37 21.80
N ASN A 84 -18.72 25.49 22.74
CA ASN A 84 -17.33 25.33 23.18
C ASN A 84 -16.78 23.97 22.74
N MET A 85 -15.86 24.01 21.77
CA MET A 85 -15.17 22.84 21.25
C MET A 85 -13.67 22.92 21.54
N THR A 86 -13.13 21.85 22.12
CA THR A 86 -11.70 21.69 22.42
C THR A 86 -11.06 20.76 21.42
N ARG A 87 -9.95 21.17 20.80
CA ARG A 87 -9.21 20.32 19.86
C ARG A 87 -8.46 19.23 20.62
N LEU A 88 -8.73 17.96 20.31
CA LEU A 88 -8.08 16.79 20.90
C LEU A 88 -6.98 16.22 19.99
N LEU A 89 -7.15 16.32 18.67
CA LEU A 89 -6.18 15.83 17.69
C LEU A 89 -6.01 16.85 16.58
N TYR A 90 -4.77 17.01 16.14
CA TYR A 90 -4.42 17.70 14.90
C TYR A 90 -3.31 16.91 14.23
N ASN A 91 -3.62 16.24 13.13
CA ASN A 91 -2.67 15.46 12.36
C ASN A 91 -2.73 15.89 10.90
N ASP A 92 -1.62 16.35 10.34
CA ASP A 92 -1.40 16.76 8.97
C ASP A 92 0.06 16.48 8.57
N GLN A 93 0.47 16.97 7.39
CA GLN A 93 1.82 16.75 6.83
C GLN A 93 2.98 17.49 7.56
N PHE A 94 2.67 18.26 8.61
CA PHE A 94 3.61 19.06 9.39
C PHE A 94 3.74 18.58 10.84
N GLN A 95 2.90 17.68 11.33
CA GLN A 95 3.02 17.15 12.69
C GLN A 95 3.92 15.91 12.74
N SER A 96 4.91 15.95 13.62
CA SER A 96 5.79 14.84 13.94
C SER A 96 5.02 13.68 14.58
N PHE A 97 5.62 12.49 14.58
CA PHE A 97 5.00 11.31 15.19
C PHE A 97 4.74 11.51 16.70
N SER A 98 5.64 12.17 17.41
CA SER A 98 5.54 12.43 18.86
C SER A 98 4.41 13.40 19.26
N GLU A 99 3.81 14.11 18.31
CA GLU A 99 2.65 14.98 18.57
C GLU A 99 1.33 14.19 18.63
N ARG A 100 1.37 12.89 18.38
CA ARG A 100 0.20 12.01 18.53
C ARG A 100 -0.17 11.86 20.01
N PRO A 101 -1.48 11.76 20.34
CA PRO A 101 -1.91 11.58 21.73
C PRO A 101 -1.41 10.28 22.38
N VAL A 102 -1.17 9.25 21.58
CA VAL A 102 -0.64 7.95 21.98
C VAL A 102 0.34 7.50 20.90
N ASP A 103 1.46 6.89 21.31
CA ASP A 103 2.53 6.41 20.42
C ASP A 103 2.15 5.13 19.64
N PHE A 104 0.98 5.15 19.01
CA PHE A 104 0.49 4.10 18.13
C PHE A 104 0.49 4.55 16.67
N ARG A 105 0.61 3.57 15.77
CA ARG A 105 0.62 3.78 14.32
C ARG A 105 -0.72 4.27 13.81
N ASP A 106 -1.80 3.72 14.37
CA ASP A 106 -3.16 4.18 14.15
C ASP A 106 -3.40 5.44 15.00
N LEU A 107 -4.01 6.47 14.42
CA LEU A 107 -4.38 7.68 15.13
C LEU A 107 -5.49 7.36 16.14
N THR A 108 -5.08 7.26 17.40
CA THR A 108 -5.93 6.81 18.51
C THR A 108 -6.07 7.91 19.55
N LEU A 109 -7.31 8.11 20.01
CA LEU A 109 -7.66 9.12 21.00
C LEU A 109 -8.03 8.48 22.33
N PRO A 110 -7.31 8.80 23.43
CA PRO A 110 -7.71 8.39 24.76
C PRO A 110 -8.91 9.24 25.21
N LEU A 111 -9.95 8.58 25.70
CA LEU A 111 -11.19 9.19 26.15
C LEU A 111 -11.58 8.61 27.51
N ASP A 112 -11.62 9.47 28.52
CA ASP A 112 -12.07 9.10 29.86
C ASP A 112 -13.50 9.59 30.08
N PHE A 113 -14.36 8.71 30.57
CA PHE A 113 -15.78 8.97 30.80
C PHE A 113 -16.12 8.78 32.28
N ALA A 114 -16.79 9.76 32.88
CA ALA A 114 -17.52 9.57 34.14
C ALA A 114 -18.77 8.69 33.93
N PRO A 115 -19.35 8.11 34.99
CA PRO A 115 -20.62 7.38 34.90
C PRO A 115 -21.72 8.22 34.25
N GLY A 116 -22.40 7.68 33.23
CA GLY A 116 -23.45 8.39 32.50
C GLY A 116 -22.97 9.51 31.56
N GLU A 117 -21.67 9.82 31.52
CA GLU A 117 -21.15 10.92 30.70
C GLU A 117 -21.33 10.63 29.21
N THR A 118 -21.72 11.67 28.47
CA THR A 118 -21.79 11.63 27.01
C THR A 118 -20.79 12.62 26.42
N LYS A 119 -19.88 12.14 25.58
CA LYS A 119 -18.98 12.97 24.78
C LYS A 119 -19.46 13.03 23.33
N THR A 120 -19.41 14.23 22.76
CA THR A 120 -19.68 14.45 21.34
C THR A 120 -18.41 14.92 20.66
N LEU A 121 -17.95 14.14 19.69
CA LEU A 121 -16.74 14.42 18.93
C LEU A 121 -17.12 14.84 17.51
N PHE A 122 -16.39 15.80 16.96
CA PHE A 122 -16.46 16.21 15.56
C PHE A 122 -15.11 15.97 14.92
N LEU A 123 -15.07 15.07 13.94
CA LEU A 123 -13.88 14.73 13.18
C LEU A 123 -14.00 15.44 11.84
N TYR A 124 -13.04 16.30 11.53
CA TYR A 124 -12.82 16.82 10.19
C TYR A 124 -11.81 15.95 9.49
N VAL A 125 -12.17 15.45 8.31
CA VAL A 125 -11.25 14.73 7.43
C VAL A 125 -11.10 15.49 6.13
N GLY A 126 -9.86 15.91 5.85
CA GLY A 126 -9.52 16.61 4.62
C GLY A 126 -9.68 15.73 3.37
N SER A 127 -9.81 16.38 2.21
CA SER A 127 -9.99 15.69 0.93
C SER A 127 -8.67 15.35 0.22
N GLY A 128 -8.71 14.44 -0.77
CA GLY A 128 -7.57 14.14 -1.65
C GLY A 128 -7.16 12.68 -1.80
N GLY A 129 -8.06 11.72 -1.57
CA GLY A 129 -7.82 10.29 -1.85
C GLY A 129 -8.96 9.37 -1.36
N GLU A 130 -8.66 8.10 -1.07
CA GLU A 130 -9.64 7.13 -0.54
C GLU A 130 -10.06 7.46 0.91
N LEU A 131 -11.34 7.71 1.17
CA LEU A 131 -11.87 8.04 2.48
C LEU A 131 -12.58 6.86 3.11
N ALA A 132 -11.79 6.01 3.77
CA ALA A 132 -12.24 4.93 4.62
C ALA A 132 -12.00 5.25 6.09
N LEU A 133 -13.04 5.45 6.89
CA LEU A 133 -12.91 5.60 8.33
C LEU A 133 -13.43 4.36 9.03
N ASN A 134 -12.63 3.86 9.97
CA ASN A 134 -12.98 2.75 10.82
C ASN A 134 -12.93 3.26 12.27
N LEU A 135 -14.07 3.72 12.77
CA LEU A 135 -14.16 4.26 14.12
C LEU A 135 -14.48 3.14 15.11
N THR A 136 -13.46 2.65 15.81
CA THR A 136 -13.61 1.58 16.79
C THR A 136 -13.37 2.13 18.20
N LEU A 137 -14.31 1.87 19.11
CA LEU A 137 -14.16 2.21 20.53
C LEU A 137 -13.76 0.94 21.29
N SER A 138 -12.60 0.96 21.93
CA SER A 138 -12.05 -0.21 22.61
C SER A 138 -11.44 0.13 23.97
N THR A 139 -11.19 -0.90 24.76
CA THR A 139 -10.42 -0.74 26.00
C THR A 139 -8.93 -0.54 25.68
N PRO A 140 -8.15 0.13 26.55
CA PRO A 140 -6.70 0.25 26.37
C PRO A 140 -6.00 -1.10 26.15
N MET A 141 -6.42 -2.13 26.88
CA MET A 141 -5.83 -3.48 26.77
C MET A 141 -6.11 -4.12 25.41
N GLU A 142 -7.33 -3.95 24.85
CA GLU A 142 -7.65 -4.44 23.51
C GLU A 142 -6.79 -3.78 22.44
N VAL A 143 -6.59 -2.45 22.52
CA VAL A 143 -5.76 -1.71 21.58
C VAL A 143 -4.29 -2.14 21.66
N ILE A 144 -3.77 -2.32 22.88
CA ILE A 144 -2.40 -2.83 23.10
C ILE A 144 -2.24 -4.23 22.50
N ASN A 145 -3.19 -5.14 22.77
CA ASN A 145 -3.15 -6.51 22.23
C ASN A 145 -3.21 -6.53 20.69
N ARG A 146 -4.06 -5.68 20.07
CA ARG A 146 -4.11 -5.54 18.61
C ARG A 146 -2.81 -5.01 18.03
N ASN A 147 -2.24 -3.95 18.62
CA ASN A 147 -0.95 -3.40 18.19
C ASN A 147 0.18 -4.42 18.32
N PHE A 148 0.20 -5.20 19.40
CA PHE A 148 1.17 -6.27 19.59
C PHE A 148 1.05 -7.36 18.51
N LEU A 149 -0.18 -7.80 18.19
CA LEU A 149 -0.42 -8.80 17.15
C LEU A 149 -0.04 -8.28 15.75
N GLU A 150 -0.27 -7.00 15.46
CA GLU A 150 0.17 -6.36 14.23
C GLU A 150 1.71 -6.26 14.14
N LEU A 151 2.37 -5.91 15.24
CA LEU A 151 3.84 -5.90 15.33
C LEU A 151 4.44 -7.28 15.12
N ALA A 152 3.86 -8.32 15.74
CA ALA A 152 4.28 -9.70 15.55
C ALA A 152 4.16 -10.13 14.08
N ARG A 153 3.03 -9.81 13.42
CA ARG A 153 2.83 -10.09 11.98
C ARG A 153 3.82 -9.35 11.09
N ALA A 154 4.09 -8.09 11.36
CA ALA A 154 5.05 -7.31 10.59
C ALA A 154 6.49 -7.79 10.78
N THR A 155 6.86 -8.16 12.00
CA THR A 155 8.18 -8.73 12.32
C THR A 155 8.37 -10.08 11.64
N PHE A 156 7.34 -10.95 11.62
CA PHE A 156 7.37 -12.22 10.90
C PHE A 156 7.53 -12.03 9.38
N PHE A 157 6.79 -11.08 8.80
CA PHE A 157 6.90 -10.71 7.39
C PHE A 157 8.31 -10.22 7.06
N LEU A 158 8.80 -9.22 7.79
CA LEU A 158 10.14 -8.67 7.60
C LEU A 158 11.25 -9.70 7.82
N GLY A 159 11.14 -10.54 8.84
CA GLY A 159 12.11 -11.60 9.13
C GLY A 159 12.21 -12.59 7.97
N THR A 160 11.09 -12.98 7.37
CA THR A 160 11.07 -13.89 6.22
C THR A 160 11.72 -13.28 4.98
N ILE A 161 11.37 -12.03 4.66
CA ILE A 161 11.98 -11.32 3.53
C ILE A 161 13.47 -11.07 3.79
N PHE A 162 13.86 -10.76 5.03
CA PHE A 162 15.26 -10.58 5.41
C PHE A 162 16.09 -11.85 5.20
N VAL A 163 15.57 -13.02 5.55
CA VAL A 163 16.24 -14.30 5.25
C VAL A 163 16.39 -14.51 3.74
N LEU A 164 15.35 -14.27 2.94
CA LEU A 164 15.44 -14.38 1.48
C LEU A 164 16.44 -13.38 0.88
N MET A 165 16.52 -12.18 1.44
CA MET A 165 17.49 -11.16 1.07
C MET A 165 18.92 -11.64 1.34
N LEU A 166 19.21 -12.15 2.56
CA LEU A 166 20.52 -12.70 2.91
C LEU A 166 20.91 -13.89 2.02
N LEU A 167 19.97 -14.80 1.76
CA LEU A 167 20.19 -15.93 0.86
C LEU A 167 20.53 -15.47 -0.56
N SER A 168 19.86 -14.42 -1.04
CA SER A 168 20.14 -13.83 -2.36
C SER A 168 21.50 -13.14 -2.39
N LEU A 169 21.88 -12.41 -1.34
CA LEU A 169 23.20 -11.79 -1.24
C LEU A 169 24.32 -12.83 -1.16
N PHE A 170 24.12 -13.95 -0.44
CA PHE A 170 25.06 -15.06 -0.42
C PHE A 170 25.24 -15.65 -1.83
N LYS A 171 24.14 -15.86 -2.56
CA LYS A 171 24.20 -16.30 -3.97
C LYS A 171 24.91 -15.29 -4.87
N PHE A 172 24.69 -13.99 -4.68
CA PHE A 172 25.45 -12.97 -5.39
C PHE A 172 26.96 -13.11 -5.11
N ASN A 173 27.37 -13.29 -3.86
CA ASN A 173 28.79 -13.44 -3.55
C ASN A 173 29.41 -14.70 -4.18
N THR A 174 28.66 -15.81 -4.21
CA THR A 174 29.09 -17.11 -4.76
C THR A 174 29.12 -17.13 -6.29
N TYR A 175 28.04 -16.70 -6.95
CA TYR A 175 27.88 -16.80 -8.41
C TYR A 175 28.25 -15.51 -9.15
N ARG A 176 28.39 -14.38 -8.44
CA ARG A 176 28.63 -13.03 -8.98
C ARG A 176 27.63 -12.58 -10.04
N ASP A 177 26.43 -13.20 -10.09
CA ASP A 177 25.37 -12.78 -10.99
C ASP A 177 24.55 -11.62 -10.39
N PRO A 178 24.55 -10.42 -11.01
CA PRO A 178 23.82 -9.26 -10.51
C PRO A 178 22.31 -9.48 -10.37
N VAL A 179 21.71 -10.52 -10.99
CA VAL A 179 20.28 -10.82 -10.79
C VAL A 179 19.93 -10.99 -9.31
N TYR A 180 20.83 -11.59 -8.52
CA TYR A 180 20.61 -11.81 -7.10
C TYR A 180 20.71 -10.53 -6.28
N LEU A 181 21.58 -9.59 -6.69
CA LEU A 181 21.67 -8.27 -6.09
C LEU A 181 20.43 -7.42 -6.42
N ILE A 182 19.99 -7.44 -7.68
CA ILE A 182 18.77 -6.74 -8.13
C ILE A 182 17.55 -7.31 -7.41
N TYR A 183 17.45 -8.64 -7.27
CA TYR A 183 16.38 -9.27 -6.53
C TYR A 183 16.38 -8.89 -5.04
N SER A 184 17.56 -8.85 -4.41
CA SER A 184 17.72 -8.35 -3.04
C SER A 184 17.26 -6.89 -2.91
N ALA A 185 17.61 -6.02 -3.87
CA ALA A 185 17.17 -4.63 -3.87
C ALA A 185 15.64 -4.49 -4.05
N HIS A 186 15.04 -5.33 -4.89
CA HIS A 186 13.59 -5.42 -5.03
C HIS A 186 12.91 -5.86 -3.73
N LEU A 187 13.47 -6.87 -3.02
CA LEU A 187 12.97 -7.30 -1.72
C LEU A 187 13.01 -6.17 -0.66
N ILE A 188 14.06 -5.35 -0.68
CA ILE A 188 14.15 -4.18 0.20
C ILE A 188 13.08 -3.16 -0.15
N ALA A 189 12.93 -2.82 -1.44
CA ALA A 189 11.94 -1.84 -1.90
C ALA A 189 10.51 -2.25 -1.53
N VAL A 190 10.11 -3.50 -1.81
CA VAL A 190 8.77 -3.99 -1.49
C VAL A 190 8.54 -4.08 0.02
N SER A 191 9.54 -4.50 0.79
CA SER A 191 9.45 -4.55 2.26
C SER A 191 9.27 -3.18 2.85
N LEU A 192 10.08 -2.21 2.41
CA LEU A 192 10.01 -0.84 2.89
C LEU A 192 8.66 -0.21 2.54
N TYR A 193 8.11 -0.51 1.36
CA TYR A 193 6.76 -0.10 0.98
C TYR A 193 5.69 -0.65 1.95
N PHE A 194 5.68 -1.96 2.23
CA PHE A 194 4.70 -2.55 3.16
C PHE A 194 4.83 -2.03 4.60
N VAL A 195 6.06 -1.92 5.11
CA VAL A 195 6.33 -1.37 6.45
C VAL A 195 5.92 0.10 6.54
N HIS A 196 6.04 0.84 5.43
CA HIS A 196 5.55 2.21 5.35
C HIS A 196 4.03 2.29 5.37
N LEU A 197 3.33 1.45 4.59
CA LEU A 197 1.86 1.36 4.63
C LEU A 197 1.32 0.95 6.02
N ASP A 198 2.09 0.18 6.78
CA ASP A 198 1.77 -0.15 8.17
C ASP A 198 1.97 1.00 9.16
N GLY A 199 2.64 2.08 8.76
CA GLY A 199 2.98 3.23 9.61
C GLY A 199 4.27 3.06 10.44
N PHE A 200 4.94 1.91 10.36
CA PHE A 200 6.15 1.64 11.15
C PHE A 200 7.33 2.54 10.78
N THR A 201 7.46 2.90 9.50
CA THR A 201 8.54 3.80 9.09
C THR A 201 8.42 5.19 9.71
N PHE A 202 7.20 5.71 9.86
CA PHE A 202 7.00 6.98 10.53
C PHE A 202 7.27 6.85 12.03
N GLN A 203 6.86 5.74 12.64
CA GLN A 203 7.10 5.48 14.07
C GLN A 203 8.59 5.34 14.41
N PHE A 204 9.38 4.66 13.57
CA PHE A 204 10.74 4.23 13.95
C PHE A 204 11.87 4.80 13.09
N LEU A 205 11.66 5.06 11.79
CA LEU A 205 12.74 5.45 10.88
C LEU A 205 12.86 6.97 10.72
N TRP A 206 11.73 7.68 10.66
CA TRP A 206 11.71 9.14 10.45
C TRP A 206 10.57 9.86 11.19
N PRO A 207 10.45 9.69 12.52
CA PRO A 207 9.37 10.29 13.33
C PRO A 207 9.29 11.81 13.23
N ASP A 208 10.43 12.48 13.03
CA ASP A 208 10.52 13.94 12.98
C ASP A 208 10.39 14.52 11.57
N SER A 209 10.16 13.69 10.55
CA SER A 209 10.08 14.12 9.14
C SER A 209 8.72 13.86 8.50
N PRO A 210 7.65 14.55 8.95
CA PRO A 210 6.28 14.29 8.47
C PRO A 210 6.08 14.62 6.99
N ARG A 211 6.78 15.65 6.47
CA ARG A 211 6.75 16.00 5.05
C ARG A 211 7.32 14.88 4.18
N PHE A 212 8.41 14.25 4.62
CA PHE A 212 8.98 13.11 3.91
C PHE A 212 8.02 11.92 3.98
N ASN A 213 7.45 11.66 5.16
CA ASN A 213 6.47 10.60 5.35
C ASN A 213 5.25 10.73 4.42
N ALA A 214 4.74 11.95 4.22
CA ALA A 214 3.60 12.24 3.33
C ALA A 214 3.87 11.94 1.84
N VAL A 215 5.14 11.96 1.42
CA VAL A 215 5.55 11.67 0.03
C VAL A 215 6.01 10.21 -0.13
N CYS A 216 6.47 9.59 0.96
CA CYS A 216 7.20 8.33 0.94
C CYS A 216 6.39 7.15 0.37
N SER A 217 5.07 7.07 0.60
CA SER A 217 4.27 5.96 0.04
C SER A 217 4.31 5.93 -1.48
N ARG A 218 4.19 7.10 -2.11
CA ARG A 218 4.24 7.25 -3.58
C ARG A 218 5.65 7.01 -4.10
N LEU A 219 6.65 7.55 -3.41
CA LEU A 219 8.06 7.36 -3.77
C LEU A 219 8.45 5.87 -3.74
N LEU A 220 8.13 5.16 -2.65
CA LEU A 220 8.42 3.74 -2.49
C LEU A 220 7.67 2.87 -3.50
N ALA A 221 6.43 3.23 -3.84
CA ALA A 221 5.66 2.52 -4.86
C ALA A 221 6.33 2.61 -6.25
N HIS A 222 6.79 3.81 -6.65
CA HIS A 222 7.53 3.98 -7.91
C HIS A 222 8.92 3.34 -7.87
N ILE A 223 9.65 3.42 -6.75
CA ILE A 223 10.93 2.70 -6.58
C ILE A 223 10.72 1.19 -6.71
N ASN A 224 9.66 0.64 -6.14
CA ASN A 224 9.32 -0.76 -6.27
C ASN A 224 9.08 -1.15 -7.75
N ASN A 225 8.33 -0.34 -8.50
CA ASN A 225 8.13 -0.53 -9.94
C ASN A 225 9.46 -0.50 -10.73
N LEU A 226 10.38 0.41 -10.37
CA LEU A 226 11.70 0.51 -10.99
C LEU A 226 12.58 -0.71 -10.68
N MET A 227 12.58 -1.20 -9.43
CA MET A 227 13.33 -2.41 -9.06
C MET A 227 12.76 -3.66 -9.73
N LEU A 228 11.44 -3.73 -9.86
CA LEU A 228 10.77 -4.79 -10.59
C LEU A 228 11.15 -4.77 -12.08
N LEU A 229 11.17 -3.60 -12.70
CA LEU A 229 11.64 -3.41 -14.08
C LEU A 229 13.10 -3.81 -14.25
N ALA A 230 13.98 -3.46 -13.31
CA ALA A 230 15.37 -3.87 -13.34
C ALA A 230 15.52 -5.40 -13.27
N LEU A 231 14.72 -6.05 -12.42
CA LEU A 231 14.68 -7.51 -12.33
C LEU A 231 14.19 -8.13 -13.65
N ALA A 232 13.11 -7.59 -14.21
CA ALA A 232 12.56 -8.05 -15.47
C ALA A 232 13.54 -7.87 -16.64
N TYR A 233 14.24 -6.74 -16.68
CA TYR A 233 15.30 -6.45 -17.63
C TYR A 233 16.40 -7.50 -17.57
N ARG A 234 16.80 -7.91 -16.37
CA ARG A 234 17.83 -8.93 -16.20
C ARG A 234 17.35 -10.33 -16.52
N LEU A 235 16.09 -10.67 -16.24
CA LEU A 235 15.55 -12.02 -16.47
C LEU A 235 15.24 -12.29 -17.94
N PHE A 236 14.58 -11.33 -18.59
CA PHE A 236 14.09 -11.48 -19.96
C PHE A 236 14.96 -10.76 -20.97
N ASN A 237 16.05 -10.10 -20.56
CA ASN A 237 16.92 -9.31 -21.43
C ASN A 237 16.10 -8.40 -22.37
N LEU A 238 15.57 -7.30 -21.83
CA LEU A 238 14.67 -6.37 -22.53
C LEU A 238 15.16 -5.88 -23.91
N ARG A 239 16.48 -5.95 -24.18
CA ARG A 239 17.05 -5.62 -25.50
C ARG A 239 16.70 -6.64 -26.58
N THR A 240 16.54 -7.90 -26.20
CA THR A 240 16.16 -9.00 -27.10
C THR A 240 14.67 -9.29 -27.07
N LEU A 241 13.89 -8.60 -26.22
CA LEU A 241 12.44 -8.62 -26.32
C LEU A 241 12.01 -7.79 -27.53
N GLU A 242 11.41 -8.44 -28.52
CA GLU A 242 10.79 -7.78 -29.67
C GLU A 242 9.29 -7.53 -29.38
N GLY A 243 8.73 -6.49 -29.98
CA GLY A 243 7.28 -6.20 -29.93
C GLY A 243 6.76 -5.55 -28.65
N TYR A 244 5.49 -5.83 -28.34
CA TYR A 244 4.66 -5.14 -27.32
C TYR A 244 5.30 -5.02 -25.93
N PHE A 245 5.87 -6.10 -25.39
CA PHE A 245 6.40 -6.11 -24.01
C PHE A 245 7.57 -5.14 -23.83
N ARG A 246 8.42 -4.96 -24.84
CA ARG A 246 9.53 -3.99 -24.75
C ARG A 246 9.01 -2.56 -24.64
N TYR A 247 8.00 -2.20 -25.44
CA TYR A 247 7.40 -0.86 -25.38
C TYR A 247 6.69 -0.62 -24.05
N VAL A 248 5.92 -1.60 -23.56
CA VAL A 248 5.24 -1.51 -22.26
C VAL A 248 6.25 -1.30 -21.14
N MET A 249 7.29 -2.14 -21.05
CA MET A 249 8.26 -2.07 -19.97
C MET A 249 9.14 -0.81 -20.05
N THR A 250 9.51 -0.36 -21.25
CA THR A 250 10.24 0.91 -21.45
C THR A 250 9.35 2.10 -21.08
N GLY A 251 8.08 2.09 -21.48
CA GLY A 251 7.09 3.09 -21.09
C GLY A 251 6.92 3.16 -19.57
N SER A 252 6.75 2.00 -18.91
CA SER A 252 6.67 1.88 -17.45
C SER A 252 7.91 2.42 -16.73
N LEU A 253 9.10 2.24 -17.31
CA LEU A 253 10.35 2.80 -16.80
C LEU A 253 10.34 4.33 -16.85
N ILE A 254 9.99 4.88 -18.01
CA ILE A 254 9.91 6.34 -18.22
C ILE A 254 8.86 6.95 -17.30
N VAL A 255 7.67 6.35 -17.21
CA VAL A 255 6.58 6.83 -16.35
C VAL A 255 7.00 6.85 -14.88
N SER A 256 7.51 5.73 -14.34
CA SER A 256 7.98 5.69 -12.95
C SER A 256 9.12 6.67 -12.71
N GLY A 257 10.07 6.78 -13.65
CA GLY A 257 11.19 7.72 -13.56
C GLY A 257 10.74 9.18 -13.50
N ILE A 258 9.85 9.59 -14.39
CA ILE A 258 9.27 10.94 -14.40
C ILE A 258 8.49 11.20 -13.10
N CYS A 259 7.69 10.24 -12.64
CA CYS A 259 6.94 10.38 -11.39
C CYS A 259 7.86 10.54 -10.16
N VAL A 260 8.98 9.83 -10.11
CA VAL A 260 9.98 10.01 -9.05
C VAL A 260 10.61 11.41 -9.11
N LEU A 261 11.00 11.88 -10.30
CA LEU A 261 11.60 13.21 -10.46
C LEU A 261 10.64 14.34 -10.10
N LEU A 262 9.35 14.18 -10.41
CA LEU A 262 8.31 15.19 -10.20
C LEU A 262 7.46 14.92 -8.96
N ILE A 263 7.93 14.08 -8.01
CA ILE A 263 7.12 13.57 -6.91
C ILE A 263 6.53 14.66 -6.00
N LEU A 264 7.23 15.79 -5.87
CA LEU A 264 6.82 16.96 -5.08
C LEU A 264 5.83 17.87 -5.81
N ILE A 265 5.75 17.77 -7.13
CA ILE A 265 4.96 18.67 -8.00
C ILE A 265 3.66 17.99 -8.44
N ILE A 266 3.73 16.69 -8.76
CA ILE A 266 2.56 15.93 -9.21
C ILE A 266 1.54 15.82 -8.08
N ASN A 267 0.27 16.00 -8.44
CA ASN A 267 -0.85 15.76 -7.54
C ASN A 267 -0.72 14.37 -6.86
N PRO A 268 -0.75 14.29 -5.51
CA PRO A 268 -0.49 13.04 -4.79
C PRO A 268 -1.39 11.89 -5.22
N GLN A 269 -2.68 12.15 -5.39
CA GLN A 269 -3.68 11.17 -5.78
C GLN A 269 -3.39 10.63 -7.18
N PHE A 270 -3.16 11.51 -8.15
CA PHE A 270 -2.84 11.13 -9.52
C PHE A 270 -1.55 10.30 -9.59
N SER A 271 -0.50 10.71 -8.87
CA SER A 271 0.76 9.96 -8.78
C SER A 271 0.56 8.55 -8.21
N MET A 272 -0.28 8.39 -7.19
CA MET A 272 -0.55 7.08 -6.60
C MET A 272 -1.33 6.18 -7.56
N GLN A 273 -2.35 6.71 -8.24
CA GLN A 273 -3.13 5.99 -9.25
C GLN A 273 -2.25 5.50 -10.40
N ILE A 274 -1.36 6.35 -10.91
CA ILE A 274 -0.36 5.95 -11.92
C ILE A 274 0.50 4.80 -11.38
N SER A 275 0.99 4.90 -10.14
CA SER A 275 1.86 3.86 -9.58
C SER A 275 1.16 2.51 -9.48
N VAL A 276 -0.10 2.49 -9.04
CA VAL A 276 -0.91 1.26 -8.92
C VAL A 276 -1.22 0.67 -10.29
N LEU A 277 -1.63 1.51 -11.26
CA LEU A 277 -1.88 1.08 -12.63
C LEU A 277 -0.60 0.48 -13.26
N ASN A 278 0.53 1.17 -13.09
CA ASN A 278 1.81 0.71 -13.61
C ASN A 278 2.25 -0.60 -12.96
N ALA A 279 2.06 -0.76 -11.65
CA ALA A 279 2.32 -2.02 -10.96
C ALA A 279 1.46 -3.17 -11.51
N GLY A 280 0.18 -2.92 -11.81
CA GLY A 280 -0.71 -3.90 -12.45
C GLY A 280 -0.25 -4.30 -13.85
N ILE A 281 0.11 -3.31 -14.68
CA ILE A 281 0.66 -3.55 -16.03
C ILE A 281 1.95 -4.37 -15.97
N LEU A 282 2.87 -4.03 -15.06
CA LEU A 282 4.12 -4.76 -14.88
C LEU A 282 3.88 -6.18 -14.36
N GLY A 283 3.02 -6.36 -13.36
CA GLY A 283 2.69 -7.67 -12.81
C GLY A 283 2.06 -8.59 -13.85
N PHE A 284 1.12 -8.08 -14.63
CA PHE A 284 0.51 -8.81 -15.74
C PHE A 284 1.53 -9.13 -16.84
N SER A 285 2.41 -8.19 -17.18
CA SER A 285 3.48 -8.41 -18.16
C SER A 285 4.45 -9.52 -17.71
N MET A 286 4.84 -9.49 -16.44
CA MET A 286 5.69 -10.53 -15.84
C MET A 286 5.00 -11.90 -15.85
N MET A 287 3.70 -11.96 -15.56
CA MET A 287 2.91 -13.19 -15.65
C MET A 287 2.92 -13.77 -17.07
N MET A 288 2.67 -12.94 -18.08
CA MET A 288 2.63 -13.38 -19.48
C MET A 288 4.00 -13.81 -20.01
N LEU A 289 5.06 -13.05 -19.71
CA LEU A 289 6.43 -13.45 -20.06
C LEU A 289 6.82 -14.77 -19.38
N SER A 290 6.43 -14.94 -18.11
CA SER A 290 6.66 -16.20 -17.38
C SER A 290 5.88 -17.37 -18.00
N PHE A 291 4.65 -17.14 -18.46
CA PHE A 291 3.84 -18.14 -19.16
C PHE A 291 4.47 -18.56 -20.49
N PHE A 292 4.87 -17.61 -21.34
CA PHE A 292 5.52 -17.94 -22.63
C PHE A 292 6.85 -18.66 -22.46
N THR A 293 7.62 -18.33 -21.42
CA THR A 293 8.88 -19.01 -21.10
C THR A 293 8.65 -20.40 -20.51
N TRP A 294 7.56 -20.57 -19.75
CA TRP A 294 7.12 -21.89 -19.28
C TRP A 294 6.70 -22.81 -20.43
N LEU A 295 5.94 -22.32 -21.41
CA LEU A 295 5.56 -23.10 -22.61
C LEU A 295 6.77 -23.61 -23.41
N ARG A 296 7.94 -22.95 -23.24
CA ARG A 296 9.21 -23.34 -23.86
C ARG A 296 10.08 -24.22 -22.95
N ASN A 297 9.52 -24.75 -21.87
CA ASN A 297 10.18 -25.64 -20.90
C ASN A 297 11.44 -25.05 -20.24
N ILE A 298 11.50 -23.72 -20.08
CA ILE A 298 12.60 -23.07 -19.37
C ILE A 298 12.54 -23.44 -17.87
N PRO A 299 13.62 -24.00 -17.29
CA PRO A 299 13.66 -24.34 -15.87
C PRO A 299 13.44 -23.11 -15.01
N GLY A 300 12.55 -23.22 -14.01
CA GLY A 300 12.22 -22.13 -13.10
C GLY A 300 11.03 -21.27 -13.52
N ALA A 301 10.68 -21.22 -14.81
CA ALA A 301 9.64 -20.32 -15.33
C ALA A 301 8.25 -20.58 -14.74
N VAL A 302 7.91 -21.84 -14.44
CA VAL A 302 6.63 -22.21 -13.81
C VAL A 302 6.47 -21.57 -12.43
N TYR A 303 7.53 -21.52 -11.62
CA TYR A 303 7.48 -20.89 -10.30
C TYR A 303 7.29 -19.39 -10.41
N LEU A 304 7.96 -18.74 -11.38
CA LEU A 304 7.77 -17.32 -11.64
C LEU A 304 6.33 -17.03 -12.14
N MET A 305 5.79 -17.88 -13.01
CA MET A 305 4.41 -17.75 -13.50
C MET A 305 3.38 -17.86 -12.38
N VAL A 306 3.46 -18.91 -11.55
CA VAL A 306 2.54 -19.12 -10.42
C VAL A 306 2.65 -17.97 -9.41
N SER A 307 3.87 -17.48 -9.18
CA SER A 307 4.16 -16.34 -8.32
C SER A 307 3.44 -15.07 -8.77
N TRP A 308 3.55 -14.70 -10.05
CA TRP A 308 2.90 -13.51 -10.60
C TRP A 308 1.39 -13.67 -10.76
N PHE A 309 0.93 -14.88 -11.07
CA PHE A 309 -0.50 -15.18 -11.10
C PHE A 309 -1.16 -14.92 -9.74
N GLY A 310 -0.58 -15.47 -8.66
CA GLY A 310 -1.05 -15.23 -7.30
C GLY A 310 -1.02 -13.75 -6.91
N ALA A 311 0.04 -13.02 -7.27
CA ALA A 311 0.13 -11.58 -7.04
C ALA A 311 -0.97 -10.80 -7.79
N CYS A 312 -1.22 -11.13 -9.06
CA CYS A 312 -2.30 -10.53 -9.84
C CYS A 312 -3.68 -10.81 -9.23
N MET A 313 -3.95 -12.03 -8.75
CA MET A 313 -5.23 -12.35 -8.08
C MET A 313 -5.45 -11.49 -6.84
N VAL A 314 -4.40 -11.29 -6.03
CA VAL A 314 -4.47 -10.49 -4.81
C VAL A 314 -4.67 -9.01 -5.13
N MET A 315 -4.00 -8.50 -6.17
CA MET A 315 -4.21 -7.12 -6.64
C MET A 315 -5.63 -6.91 -7.18
N SER A 316 -6.18 -7.88 -7.92
CA SER A 316 -7.57 -7.83 -8.37
C SER A 316 -8.55 -7.87 -7.21
N TRP A 317 -8.31 -8.72 -6.20
CA TRP A 317 -9.10 -8.76 -4.96
C TRP A 317 -9.10 -7.40 -4.26
N VAL A 318 -7.92 -6.76 -4.14
CA VAL A 318 -7.78 -5.43 -3.56
C VAL A 318 -8.53 -4.39 -4.36
N GLY A 319 -8.41 -4.41 -5.69
CA GLY A 319 -9.12 -3.49 -6.58
C GLY A 319 -10.64 -3.59 -6.44
N LEU A 320 -11.20 -4.80 -6.31
CA LEU A 320 -12.63 -5.01 -6.07
C LEU A 320 -13.09 -4.47 -4.71
N GLY A 321 -12.25 -4.56 -3.68
CA GLY A 321 -12.51 -3.93 -2.38
C GLY A 321 -12.61 -2.41 -2.48
N ILE A 322 -11.65 -1.78 -3.16
CA ILE A 322 -11.62 -0.32 -3.38
C ILE A 322 -12.83 0.16 -4.19
N MET A 323 -13.33 -0.64 -5.13
CA MET A 323 -14.55 -0.35 -5.90
C MET A 323 -15.84 -0.54 -5.10
N GLY A 324 -15.76 -0.97 -3.84
CA GLY A 324 -16.91 -1.22 -2.97
C GLY A 324 -17.71 -2.48 -3.34
N VAL A 325 -17.17 -3.35 -4.21
CA VAL A 325 -17.82 -4.62 -4.59
C VAL A 325 -17.72 -5.65 -3.46
N ILE A 326 -16.63 -5.60 -2.70
CA ILE A 326 -16.38 -6.47 -1.54
C ILE A 326 -16.41 -5.61 -0.28
N SER A 327 -17.09 -6.06 0.78
CA SER A 327 -17.16 -5.33 2.05
C SER A 327 -15.79 -5.21 2.73
N GLU A 328 -15.45 -4.01 3.18
CA GLU A 328 -14.15 -3.70 3.82
C GLU A 328 -13.85 -4.49 5.09
N THR A 329 -14.86 -5.09 5.72
CA THR A 329 -14.70 -5.98 6.88
C THR A 329 -13.76 -7.16 6.59
N HIS A 330 -13.51 -7.49 5.31
CA HIS A 330 -12.57 -8.52 4.88
C HIS A 330 -11.24 -7.97 4.33
N PHE A 331 -11.04 -6.65 4.30
CA PHE A 331 -9.83 -6.02 3.79
C PHE A 331 -8.74 -5.98 4.86
N SER A 332 -8.14 -7.15 5.14
CA SER A 332 -6.96 -7.24 6.00
C SER A 332 -5.69 -7.09 5.13
N ILE A 333 -4.70 -6.34 5.61
CA ILE A 333 -3.35 -6.29 5.01
C ILE A 333 -2.64 -7.65 5.14
N ALA A 334 -3.08 -8.52 6.06
CA ALA A 334 -2.43 -9.81 6.31
C ALA A 334 -2.39 -10.72 5.07
N PRO A 335 -3.51 -10.98 4.34
CA PRO A 335 -3.48 -11.67 3.05
C PRO A 335 -2.45 -11.11 2.05
N LEU A 336 -2.31 -9.79 1.94
CA LEU A 336 -1.32 -9.18 1.04
C LEU A 336 0.11 -9.53 1.44
N LYS A 337 0.43 -9.50 2.74
CA LYS A 337 1.75 -9.88 3.26
C LYS A 337 2.05 -11.36 3.04
N PHE A 338 1.07 -12.25 3.26
CA PHE A 338 1.21 -13.68 2.97
C PHE A 338 1.44 -13.93 1.48
N ALA A 339 0.67 -13.27 0.61
CA ALA A 339 0.88 -13.33 -0.83
C ALA A 339 2.26 -12.79 -1.22
N GLY A 340 2.72 -11.71 -0.60
CA GLY A 340 4.05 -11.14 -0.79
C GLY A 340 5.18 -12.12 -0.41
N ILE A 341 5.04 -12.84 0.71
CA ILE A 341 5.99 -13.89 1.12
C ILE A 341 6.00 -15.03 0.10
N SER A 342 4.82 -15.53 -0.28
CA SER A 342 4.69 -16.61 -1.27
C SER A 342 5.30 -16.21 -2.62
N HIS A 343 5.03 -14.97 -3.05
CA HIS A 343 5.59 -14.39 -4.27
C HIS A 343 7.12 -14.29 -4.20
N ALA A 344 7.67 -13.79 -3.10
CA ALA A 344 9.11 -13.72 -2.89
C ALA A 344 9.74 -15.12 -2.88
N LEU A 345 9.15 -16.08 -2.18
CA LEU A 345 9.68 -17.44 -2.11
C LEU A 345 9.69 -18.12 -3.49
N LEU A 346 8.58 -18.06 -4.22
CA LEU A 346 8.47 -18.67 -5.56
C LEU A 346 9.40 -17.99 -6.57
N THR A 347 9.54 -16.66 -6.51
CA THR A 347 10.49 -15.93 -7.35
C THR A 347 11.92 -16.34 -7.02
N TYR A 348 12.28 -16.44 -5.73
CA TYR A 348 13.60 -16.94 -5.32
C TYR A 348 13.85 -18.35 -5.86
N ILE A 349 12.89 -19.27 -5.70
CA ILE A 349 12.99 -20.64 -6.25
C ILE A 349 13.21 -20.60 -7.76
N ALA A 350 12.43 -19.80 -8.51
CA ALA A 350 12.58 -19.64 -9.95
C ALA A 350 14.02 -19.23 -10.34
N LEU A 351 14.59 -18.24 -9.64
CA LEU A 351 15.96 -17.78 -9.85
C LEU A 351 16.98 -18.88 -9.58
N THR A 352 16.78 -19.66 -8.53
CA THR A 352 17.71 -20.72 -8.12
C THR A 352 17.68 -21.94 -9.06
N THR A 353 16.50 -22.36 -9.50
CA THR A 353 16.32 -23.50 -10.40
C THR A 353 16.95 -23.24 -11.76
N HIS A 354 16.90 -21.99 -12.23
CA HIS A 354 17.54 -21.60 -13.49
C HIS A 354 19.07 -21.66 -13.41
N SER A 355 19.66 -21.04 -12.37
CA SER A 355 21.11 -20.98 -12.19
C SER A 355 21.76 -22.36 -11.99
N GLY A 356 21.06 -23.31 -11.36
CA GLY A 356 21.59 -24.64 -11.09
C GLY A 356 21.85 -25.51 -12.34
N LYS A 357 21.31 -25.14 -13.51
CA LYS A 357 21.46 -25.92 -14.75
C LYS A 357 22.50 -25.36 -15.73
N ASP A 358 22.91 -24.09 -15.62
CA ASP A 358 23.82 -23.48 -16.59
C ASP A 358 24.56 -22.25 -15.98
N PRO A 359 25.64 -22.45 -15.18
CA PRO A 359 26.29 -21.38 -14.40
C PRO A 359 26.95 -20.27 -15.23
N GLY A 360 27.16 -20.49 -16.53
CA GLY A 360 27.82 -19.55 -17.45
C GLY A 360 26.87 -18.78 -18.37
N ARG A 361 25.56 -19.06 -18.35
CA ARG A 361 24.61 -18.47 -19.29
C ARG A 361 23.98 -17.20 -18.70
N GLN A 362 24.05 -16.09 -19.43
CA GLN A 362 23.30 -14.88 -19.06
C GLN A 362 21.81 -15.22 -18.97
N TYR A 363 21.12 -14.76 -17.91
CA TYR A 363 19.67 -14.81 -17.80
C TYR A 363 19.07 -14.10 -19.03
N ASN A 364 18.74 -14.88 -20.05
CA ASN A 364 17.99 -14.42 -21.20
C ASN A 364 16.88 -15.44 -21.43
N TRP A 365 15.87 -15.37 -20.55
CA TRP A 365 14.68 -16.21 -20.69
C TRP A 365 13.90 -15.83 -21.95
N ALA A 366 14.21 -14.68 -22.55
CA ALA A 366 13.66 -14.25 -23.84
C ALA A 366 14.53 -14.60 -25.06
N ALA A 367 15.39 -15.60 -24.98
CA ALA A 367 16.05 -16.16 -26.16
C ALA A 367 15.91 -17.68 -26.23
N ASP A 368 15.83 -18.21 -27.45
CA ASP A 368 15.86 -19.67 -27.67
C ASP A 368 17.25 -20.27 -27.35
N SER A 369 17.38 -21.60 -27.44
CA SER A 369 18.65 -22.28 -27.19
C SER A 369 19.80 -21.82 -28.09
N LYS A 370 19.49 -21.15 -29.21
CA LYS A 370 20.41 -20.59 -30.21
C LYS A 370 20.62 -19.07 -30.06
N GLY A 371 20.06 -18.43 -29.03
CA GLY A 371 20.23 -17.00 -28.76
C GLY A 371 19.33 -16.09 -29.61
N ARG A 372 18.35 -16.63 -30.34
CA ARG A 372 17.41 -15.81 -31.14
C ARG A 372 16.33 -15.24 -30.23
N PRO A 373 15.92 -13.97 -30.42
CA PRO A 373 14.88 -13.33 -29.63
C PRO A 373 13.55 -14.12 -29.72
N LEU A 374 12.76 -14.11 -28.64
CA LEU A 374 11.40 -14.65 -28.68
C LEU A 374 10.57 -13.81 -29.67
N ALA A 375 10.36 -14.30 -30.90
CA ALA A 375 9.29 -13.80 -31.75
C ALA A 375 7.96 -14.13 -31.05
N LEU A 376 7.32 -13.09 -30.50
CA LEU A 376 6.00 -13.17 -29.87
C LEU A 376 4.87 -12.87 -30.86
N GLU A 377 5.21 -12.34 -32.03
CA GLU A 377 4.32 -12.22 -33.18
C GLU A 377 4.46 -13.48 -34.04
N GLY A 378 3.35 -14.19 -34.22
CA GLY A 378 3.31 -15.37 -35.07
C GLY A 378 3.60 -14.98 -36.51
N ASN A 379 4.80 -15.27 -37.01
CA ASN A 379 5.00 -15.49 -38.43
C ASN A 379 4.28 -16.79 -38.81
N TYR A 380 2.95 -16.68 -39.01
CA TYR A 380 2.20 -17.56 -39.88
C TYR A 380 2.45 -17.10 -41.32
N GLY A 381 3.67 -17.30 -41.77
CA GLY A 381 4.14 -16.94 -43.11
C GLY A 381 5.56 -17.48 -43.22
N ASP A 382 5.86 -18.17 -44.29
CA ASP A 382 7.16 -18.80 -44.56
C ASP A 382 7.42 -20.12 -43.80
N ARG A 383 6.47 -21.05 -43.92
CA ARG A 383 6.89 -22.38 -44.37
C ARG A 383 7.10 -22.29 -45.88
N GLU A 384 8.27 -21.84 -46.28
CA GLU A 384 8.77 -22.06 -47.63
C GLU A 384 8.83 -23.56 -47.85
N SER A 385 7.98 -24.01 -48.77
CA SER A 385 8.10 -25.26 -49.49
C SER A 385 9.51 -25.41 -50.04
N THR A 386 10.26 -26.36 -49.51
CA THR A 386 11.44 -26.91 -50.19
C THR A 386 11.39 -28.43 -50.11
N TRP A 387 10.93 -28.99 -51.24
CA TRP A 387 11.20 -30.28 -51.87
C TRP A 387 11.45 -31.52 -51.02
#